data_AF-A0A932QMD1-F1
#
_entry.id   AF-A0A932QMD1-F1
#
_cell.length_a   1.000
_cell.length_b   1.000
_cell.length_c   1.000
_cell.angle_alpha   90.00
_cell.angle_beta   90.00
_cell.angle_gamma   90.00
#
_symmetry.space_group_name_H-M   'P 1'
#
loop_
_entity.id
_entity.type
_entity.pdbx_description
1 polymer ?
#
loop_
_entity_poly.entity_id
_entity_poly.type
_entity_poly.pdbx_seq_one_letter_code
_entity_poly.pdbx_strand_id
1 'polypeptide(L)'
;MKERDIYRAFEGKLHGSTRMKRIVCMVLSHLPRKMITYVTRGCWFLGSTDDAWAFTFHGDDLVGKHLIILSDDLLAQSSKQIQHSVAHEIGHVILGHKNAILETQTRKQIARQEKEADEFAQRFGM
;
A
#
# COMPACT_ATOMS: atom_id res chain seq x y z
N MET A 1 -3.77 -3.65 15.25
CA MET A 1 -2.51 -4.22 15.81
C MET A 1 -1.57 -3.05 16.07
N LYS A 2 -0.61 -3.15 17.01
CA LYS A 2 0.35 -2.04 17.21
C LYS A 2 1.31 -1.96 16.02
N GLU A 3 1.74 -0.75 15.66
CA GLU A 3 2.61 -0.50 14.49
C GLU A 3 3.86 -1.38 14.45
N ARG A 4 4.51 -1.58 15.61
CA ARG A 4 5.71 -2.44 15.73
C ARG A 4 5.42 -3.89 15.33
N ASP A 5 4.25 -4.40 15.68
CA ASP A 5 3.86 -5.77 15.36
C ASP A 5 3.48 -5.90 13.88
N ILE A 6 2.90 -4.84 13.30
CA ILE A 6 2.62 -4.75 11.85
C ILE A 6 3.92 -4.75 11.06
N TYR A 7 4.89 -3.92 11.46
CA TYR A 7 6.21 -3.87 10.82
C TYR A 7 6.88 -5.25 10.80
N ARG A 8 6.84 -5.97 11.92
CA ARG A 8 7.37 -7.34 12.01
C ARG A 8 6.59 -8.32 11.12
N ALA A 9 5.28 -8.18 11.04
CA ALA A 9 4.42 -9.04 10.23
C ALA A 9 4.65 -8.89 8.71
N PHE A 10 5.31 -7.81 8.27
CA PHE A 10 5.76 -7.67 6.88
C PHE A 10 6.96 -8.56 6.54
N GLU A 11 7.71 -9.07 7.52
CA GLU A 11 8.80 -10.05 7.29
C GLU A 11 9.78 -9.61 6.18
N GLY A 12 10.13 -8.32 6.18
CA GLY A 12 11.01 -7.73 5.17
C GLY A 12 10.30 -7.02 4.02
N LYS A 13 9.02 -7.29 3.73
CA LYS A 13 8.32 -6.78 2.54
C LYS A 13 7.95 -5.28 2.57
N LEU A 14 8.45 -4.51 3.52
CA LEU A 14 8.21 -3.08 3.67
C LEU A 14 9.56 -2.34 3.62
N HIS A 15 9.92 -1.86 2.43
CA HIS A 15 11.19 -1.20 2.14
C HIS A 15 10.98 0.26 1.71
N GLY A 16 11.86 1.13 2.18
CA GLY A 16 11.77 2.59 2.03
C GLY A 16 12.30 3.32 3.26
N SER A 17 12.23 4.64 3.25
CA SER A 17 12.64 5.49 4.36
C SER A 17 11.91 5.18 5.66
N THR A 18 12.52 5.51 6.80
CA THR A 18 11.91 5.32 8.14
C THR A 18 10.54 6.02 8.22
N ARG A 19 10.40 7.18 7.59
CA ARG A 19 9.15 7.95 7.54
C ARG A 19 8.06 7.17 6.80
N MET A 20 8.35 6.64 5.62
CA MET A 20 7.40 5.85 4.83
C MET A 20 6.94 4.60 5.58
N LYS A 21 7.87 3.85 6.18
CA LYS A 21 7.57 2.65 6.99
C LYS A 21 6.62 2.95 8.14
N ARG A 22 6.86 4.04 8.88
CA ARG A 22 5.99 4.49 9.97
C ARG A 22 4.59 4.83 9.47
N ILE A 23 4.48 5.56 8.36
CA ILE A 23 3.18 5.95 7.80
C ILE A 23 2.36 4.73 7.39
N VAL A 24 2.97 3.77 6.68
CA VAL A 24 2.28 2.52 6.29
C VAL A 24 1.79 1.75 7.52
N CYS A 25 2.65 1.58 8.53
CA CYS A 25 2.26 0.87 9.75
C CYS A 25 1.16 1.60 10.52
N MET A 26 1.22 2.93 10.59
CA MET A 26 0.21 3.77 11.22
C MET A 26 -1.14 3.62 10.52
N VAL A 27 -1.21 3.75 9.20
CA VAL A 27 -2.46 3.58 8.42
C VAL A 27 -3.05 2.19 8.67
N LEU A 28 -2.23 1.14 8.55
CA LEU A 28 -2.68 -0.24 8.80
C LEU A 28 -3.16 -0.47 10.23
N SER A 29 -2.66 0.27 11.22
CA SER A 29 -3.07 0.09 12.61
C SER A 29 -4.55 0.38 12.86
N HIS A 30 -5.18 1.18 11.98
CA HIS A 30 -6.61 1.50 11.98
C HIS A 30 -7.50 0.42 11.35
N LEU A 31 -6.90 -0.55 10.66
CA LEU A 31 -7.65 -1.62 10.01
C LEU A 31 -8.00 -2.77 10.97
N PRO A 32 -9.09 -3.51 10.70
CA PRO A 32 -9.36 -4.79 11.33
C PRO A 32 -8.18 -5.76 11.19
N ARG A 33 -7.88 -6.54 12.25
CA ARG A 33 -6.75 -7.48 12.28
C ARG A 33 -6.67 -8.43 11.07
N LYS A 34 -7.82 -8.88 10.57
CA LYS A 34 -7.90 -9.76 9.38
C LYS A 34 -7.36 -9.06 8.13
N MET A 35 -7.69 -7.77 7.94
CA MET A 35 -7.19 -6.96 6.82
C MET A 35 -5.69 -6.69 6.96
N ILE A 36 -5.23 -6.34 8.17
CA ILE A 36 -3.80 -6.19 8.44
C ILE A 36 -3.04 -7.46 8.05
N THR A 37 -3.52 -8.62 8.48
CA THR A 37 -2.89 -9.92 8.19
C THR A 37 -2.89 -10.24 6.69
N TYR A 38 -3.98 -9.91 5.99
CA TYR A 38 -4.08 -10.08 4.55
C TYR A 38 -3.02 -9.23 3.84
N VAL A 39 -2.94 -7.93 4.16
CA VAL A 39 -1.97 -7.01 3.57
C VAL A 39 -0.54 -7.41 3.88
N THR A 40 -0.19 -7.69 5.14
CA THR A 40 1.21 -7.99 5.51
C THR A 40 1.71 -9.33 4.94
N ARG A 41 0.81 -10.26 4.59
CA ARG A 41 1.15 -11.52 3.90
C ARG A 41 1.22 -11.38 2.39
N GLY A 42 0.39 -10.51 1.82
CA GLY A 42 0.16 -10.40 0.38
C GLY A 42 0.88 -9.25 -0.31
N CYS A 43 1.34 -8.24 0.42
CA CYS A 43 1.84 -7.00 -0.18
C CYS A 43 3.33 -6.78 0.07
N TRP A 44 3.99 -6.32 -0.98
CA TRP A 44 5.25 -5.60 -0.94
C TRP A 44 4.97 -4.10 -1.01
N PHE A 45 5.62 -3.34 -0.13
CA PHE A 45 5.66 -1.89 -0.16
C PHE A 45 7.07 -1.42 -0.45
N LEU A 46 7.21 -0.62 -1.51
CA LEU A 46 8.45 0.00 -1.90
C LEU A 46 8.32 1.51 -1.94
N GLY A 47 9.34 2.20 -1.48
CA GLY A 47 9.54 3.62 -1.69
C GLY A 47 11.03 3.92 -1.66
N SER A 48 11.42 5.18 -1.82
CA SER A 48 12.82 5.55 -1.82
C SER A 48 13.49 5.22 -0.49
N THR A 49 14.71 4.70 -0.61
CA THR A 49 15.56 4.29 0.50
C THR A 49 16.72 5.25 0.68
N ASP A 50 17.13 5.42 1.93
CA ASP A 50 18.24 6.30 2.28
C ASP A 50 19.61 5.68 1.92
N ASP A 51 19.66 4.35 1.75
CA ASP A 51 20.89 3.54 1.66
C ASP A 51 20.96 2.60 0.44
N ALA A 52 19.92 2.55 -0.39
CA ALA A 52 19.86 1.71 -1.58
C ALA A 52 19.32 2.49 -2.78
N TRP A 53 19.84 2.15 -3.96
CA TRP A 53 19.62 2.91 -5.20
C TRP A 53 18.74 2.13 -6.18
N ALA A 54 18.59 0.81 -5.98
CA ALA A 54 17.75 -0.07 -6.78
C ALA A 54 17.43 -1.35 -5.99
N PHE A 55 16.33 -2.01 -6.38
CA PHE A 55 15.93 -3.33 -5.89
C PHE A 55 15.68 -4.26 -7.06
N THR A 56 15.90 -5.55 -6.84
CA THR A 56 15.53 -6.59 -7.79
C THR A 56 14.67 -7.61 -7.08
N PHE A 57 13.66 -8.12 -7.79
CA PHE A 57 12.81 -9.22 -7.35
C PHE A 57 13.10 -10.41 -8.25
N HIS A 58 13.16 -11.59 -7.66
CA HIS A 58 13.03 -12.80 -8.43
C HIS A 58 11.57 -12.95 -8.91
N GLY A 59 11.37 -13.66 -10.02
CA GLY A 59 10.05 -13.75 -10.66
C GLY A 59 8.97 -14.33 -9.74
N ASP A 60 9.35 -15.22 -8.82
CA ASP A 60 8.46 -15.85 -7.83
C ASP A 60 8.17 -14.99 -6.60
N ASP A 61 8.99 -13.99 -6.28
CA ASP A 61 8.77 -13.07 -5.14
C ASP A 61 7.44 -12.31 -5.24
N LEU A 62 6.97 -12.10 -6.46
CA LEU A 62 5.74 -11.36 -6.78
C LEU A 62 4.56 -12.25 -7.21
N VAL A 63 4.75 -13.56 -7.39
CA VAL A 63 3.67 -14.45 -7.83
C VAL A 63 2.55 -14.48 -6.80
N GLY A 64 1.35 -14.04 -7.19
CA GLY A 64 0.20 -13.95 -6.31
C GLY A 64 0.33 -12.91 -5.19
N LYS A 65 1.27 -11.97 -5.32
CA LYS A 65 1.47 -10.84 -4.40
C LYS A 65 1.12 -9.53 -5.07
N HIS A 66 0.88 -8.51 -4.24
CA HIS A 66 0.69 -7.14 -4.69
C HIS A 66 1.97 -6.35 -4.45
N LEU A 67 2.32 -5.49 -5.40
CA LEU A 67 3.41 -4.53 -5.25
C LEU A 67 2.81 -3.12 -5.22
N ILE A 68 3.03 -2.42 -4.11
CA ILE A 68 2.63 -1.02 -3.91
C ILE A 68 3.89 -0.17 -3.89
N ILE A 69 3.95 0.81 -4.78
CA ILE A 69 5.08 1.74 -4.90
C ILE A 69 4.61 3.12 -4.46
N LEU A 70 5.28 3.68 -3.45
CA LEU A 70 5.06 5.03 -2.96
C LEU A 70 6.17 5.93 -3.48
N SER A 71 5.82 6.89 -4.33
CA SER A 71 6.79 7.84 -4.89
C SER A 71 7.25 8.87 -3.85
N ASP A 72 8.41 9.47 -4.08
CA ASP A 72 8.89 10.58 -3.25
C ASP A 72 7.99 11.80 -3.31
N ASP A 73 7.38 12.07 -4.47
CA ASP A 73 6.42 13.16 -4.64
C ASP A 73 5.21 13.00 -3.71
N LEU A 74 4.75 11.75 -3.51
CA LEU A 74 3.73 11.46 -2.52
C LEU A 74 4.25 11.76 -1.11
N LEU A 75 5.46 11.31 -0.76
CA LEU A 75 6.05 11.55 0.55
C LEU A 75 6.33 13.03 0.84
N ALA A 76 6.41 13.89 -0.19
CA ALA A 76 6.51 15.33 -0.03
C ALA A 76 5.17 16.02 0.32
N GLN A 77 4.03 15.31 0.20
CA GLN A 77 2.71 15.85 0.49
C GLN A 77 2.43 15.99 1.99
N SER A 78 1.28 16.60 2.31
CA SER A 78 0.78 16.67 3.69
C SER A 78 0.53 15.27 4.27
N SER A 79 0.71 15.10 5.58
CA SER A 79 0.49 13.82 6.25
C SER A 79 -0.88 13.21 5.95
N LYS A 80 -1.93 14.02 5.86
CA LYS A 80 -3.28 13.58 5.52
C LYS A 80 -3.37 13.02 4.10
N GLN A 81 -2.76 13.69 3.12
CA GLN A 81 -2.73 13.19 1.74
C GLN A 81 -1.94 11.89 1.63
N ILE A 82 -0.82 11.77 2.36
CA ILE A 82 -0.04 10.52 2.37
C ILE A 82 -0.87 9.38 2.97
N GLN A 83 -1.48 9.61 4.13
CA GLN A 83 -2.30 8.60 4.81
C GLN A 83 -3.48 8.17 3.94
N HIS A 84 -4.20 9.13 3.35
CA HIS A 84 -5.28 8.86 2.42
C HIS A 84 -4.81 8.02 1.23
N SER A 85 -3.70 8.40 0.59
CA SER A 85 -3.19 7.70 -0.60
C SER A 85 -2.74 6.28 -0.24
N VAL A 86 -2.05 6.09 0.88
CA VAL A 86 -1.67 4.74 1.35
C VAL A 86 -2.92 3.90 1.64
N ALA A 87 -3.94 4.47 2.29
CA ALA A 87 -5.20 3.77 2.55
C ALA A 87 -5.95 3.42 1.25
N HIS A 88 -5.91 4.31 0.25
CA HIS A 88 -6.51 4.12 -1.07
C HIS A 88 -5.87 2.92 -1.80
N GLU A 89 -4.53 2.85 -1.86
CA GLU A 89 -3.83 1.72 -2.47
C GLU A 89 -4.08 0.39 -1.74
N ILE A 90 -4.13 0.43 -0.41
CA ILE A 90 -4.53 -0.74 0.39
C ILE A 90 -5.98 -1.14 0.08
N GLY A 91 -6.86 -0.16 -0.15
CA GLY A 91 -8.23 -0.35 -0.60
C GLY A 91 -8.30 -1.15 -1.89
N HIS A 92 -7.52 -0.78 -2.91
CA HIS A 92 -7.44 -1.55 -4.16
C HIS A 92 -7.07 -3.02 -3.91
N VAL A 93 -6.09 -3.27 -3.04
CA VAL A 93 -5.67 -4.65 -2.73
C VAL A 93 -6.76 -5.44 -2.00
N ILE A 94 -7.39 -4.84 -0.99
CA ILE A 94 -8.41 -5.53 -0.18
C ILE A 94 -9.68 -5.79 -0.99
N LEU A 95 -10.06 -4.86 -1.86
CA LEU A 95 -11.26 -4.96 -2.69
C LEU A 95 -11.04 -5.78 -3.97
N GLY A 96 -9.82 -6.27 -4.21
CA GLY A 96 -9.50 -7.10 -5.38
C GLY A 96 -9.57 -6.31 -6.69
N HIS A 97 -9.29 -5.01 -6.63
CA HIS A 97 -9.24 -4.16 -7.80
C HIS A 97 -8.09 -4.56 -8.71
N LYS A 98 -8.27 -4.36 -10.01
CA LYS A 98 -7.23 -4.58 -11.00
C LYS A 98 -6.45 -3.28 -11.16
N ASN A 99 -5.17 -3.40 -11.50
CA ASN A 99 -4.37 -2.23 -11.80
C ASN A 99 -4.94 -1.48 -13.03
N ALA A 100 -4.97 -0.15 -12.97
CA ALA A 100 -5.44 0.69 -14.07
C ALA A 100 -4.40 0.82 -15.21
N ILE A 101 -3.17 0.35 -14.98
CA ILE A 101 -2.08 0.35 -15.96
C ILE A 101 -2.40 -0.59 -17.14
N LEU A 102 -2.19 -0.09 -18.37
CA LEU A 102 -2.24 -0.82 -19.66
C LEU A 102 -3.63 -1.30 -20.15
N GLU A 103 -4.70 -0.51 -19.96
CA GLU A 103 -5.99 -0.67 -20.66
C GLU A 103 -6.67 -2.05 -20.52
N THR A 104 -6.35 -2.82 -19.48
CA THR A 104 -7.00 -4.11 -19.20
C THR A 104 -8.45 -3.97 -18.68
N GLN A 105 -8.93 -2.73 -18.57
CA GLN A 105 -10.20 -2.36 -17.95
C GLN A 105 -10.88 -1.24 -18.72
N THR A 106 -12.20 -1.25 -18.71
CA THR A 106 -12.99 -0.13 -19.27
C THR A 106 -12.95 1.09 -18.35
N ARG A 107 -13.13 2.29 -18.92
CA ARG A 107 -13.21 3.54 -18.14
C ARG A 107 -14.26 3.50 -17.03
N LYS A 108 -15.39 2.83 -17.25
CA LYS A 108 -16.44 2.65 -16.23
C LYS A 108 -15.98 1.78 -15.07
N GLN A 109 -15.22 0.72 -15.34
CA GLN A 109 -14.68 -0.15 -14.29
C GLN A 109 -13.62 0.56 -13.46
N ILE A 110 -12.74 1.32 -14.11
CA ILE A 110 -11.74 2.14 -13.43
C ILE A 110 -12.46 3.15 -12.52
N ALA A 111 -13.36 3.97 -13.07
CA ALA A 111 -14.08 4.98 -12.29
C ALA A 111 -14.83 4.40 -11.07
N ARG A 112 -15.36 3.17 -11.19
CA ARG A 112 -15.98 2.47 -10.06
C ARG A 112 -14.95 2.08 -9.01
N GLN A 113 -13.84 1.46 -9.42
CA GLN A 113 -12.79 0.99 -8.51
C GLN A 113 -12.09 2.14 -7.77
N GLU A 114 -11.80 3.25 -8.47
CA GLU A 114 -11.26 4.47 -7.84
C GLU A 114 -12.20 5.01 -6.77
N LYS A 115 -13.51 5.07 -7.07
CA LYS A 115 -14.52 5.51 -6.11
C LYS A 115 -14.60 4.58 -4.89
N GLU A 116 -14.61 3.27 -5.12
CA GLU A 116 -14.63 2.26 -4.05
C GLU A 116 -13.37 2.34 -3.17
N ALA A 117 -12.20 2.61 -3.77
CA ALA A 117 -10.94 2.81 -3.05
C ALA A 117 -10.92 4.13 -2.25
N ASP A 118 -11.48 5.22 -2.79
CA ASP A 118 -11.66 6.48 -2.07
C ASP A 118 -12.60 6.33 -0.88
N GLU A 119 -13.73 5.64 -1.04
CA GLU A 119 -14.65 5.36 0.08
C GLU A 119 -13.97 4.52 1.16
N PHE A 120 -13.13 3.55 0.76
CA PHE A 120 -12.30 2.79 1.69
C PHE A 120 -11.30 3.72 2.42
N ALA A 121 -10.60 4.58 1.69
CA ALA A 121 -9.63 5.51 2.24
C ALA A 121 -10.25 6.54 3.18
N GLN A 122 -11.46 7.05 2.88
CA GLN A 122 -12.18 7.95 3.79
C GLN A 122 -12.56 7.25 5.10
N ARG A 123 -12.89 5.96 5.04
CA ARG A 123 -13.27 5.19 6.23
C ARG A 123 -12.09 4.84 7.13
N PHE A 124 -10.90 4.64 6.55
CA PHE A 124 -9.76 4.07 7.27
C PHE A 124 -8.47 4.91 7.24
N GLY A 125 -8.43 5.97 6.43
CA GLY A 125 -7.24 6.77 6.12
C GLY A 125 -7.00 7.99 7.01
N MET A 126 -7.95 8.39 7.86
CA MET A 126 -7.96 9.61 8.71
C MET A 126 -7.85 10.95 7.97
#